data_AF-A0A7X3Y9E3-F1
#
_entry.id   AF-A0A7X3Y9E3-F1
#
_cell.length_a   1.000
_cell.length_b   1.000
_cell.length_c   1.000
_cell.angle_alpha   90.00
_cell.angle_beta   90.00
_cell.angle_gamma   90.00
#
_symmetry.space_group_name_H-M   'P 1'
#
loop_
_entity.id
_entity.type
_entity.pdbx_description
1 polymer ?
#
loop_
_entity_poly.entity_id
_entity_poly.type
_entity_poly.pdbx_seq_one_letter_code
_entity_poly.pdbx_strand_id
1 'polypeptide(L)'
;MSDDYDRLPVSADWTHDEILKASDIAMDFRRGVEFLVNCGEKLINAKAAMEHGRFERWIDECLPFGPRTGRQFMQIAGDINIRRHVEKAKTESDSVLPPEKTTLLELVGMNSVEFEGYVKDGVIHPEMKRGDIKRAQVAAAHADPAVEAAPLPEGRHGAILADPPWRFQAFGAGGTDRSPENHYPTMKTDEIAALPVGDLAAQDCALFLWTTSAMLLDALTVMQSWGFQYRSTAFVWMKEGGFGLGYWTRKDAEICLLGIKGSPKRLNADVREGILTKRGKHSEKPAEVYRRIERLVPGPYMELFARKAHLGWNRWGNDPALAVKPAIREPVDGDGPVIPPGEVDEELEMPCKKGEVCRIQLHRDRRSGRWMWGISMQFPHDTQGFGHGYQVGPKWGKFAEDRASALHWAFDELVKQVERHDSDLGRKILKRVAKWREDLK
;
A
#
# COMPACT_ATOMS: atom_id res chain seq x y z
N MET A 1 25.84 -44.87 -3.99
CA MET A 1 25.42 -44.70 -2.59
C MET A 1 26.52 -43.95 -1.86
N SER A 2 26.54 -42.63 -2.02
CA SER A 2 27.31 -41.56 -1.33
C SER A 2 27.03 -40.32 -2.23
N ASP A 3 26.72 -39.09 -1.81
CA ASP A 3 26.76 -38.38 -0.54
C ASP A 3 25.72 -37.23 -0.58
N ASP A 4 24.50 -37.44 -0.06
CA ASP A 4 23.43 -36.41 -0.01
C ASP A 4 22.87 -36.23 1.42
N TYR A 5 23.66 -36.56 2.45
CA TYR A 5 23.21 -36.56 3.85
C TYR A 5 23.49 -35.26 4.64
N ASP A 6 24.14 -34.26 4.04
CA ASP A 6 24.74 -33.15 4.79
C ASP A 6 23.87 -31.89 4.98
N ARG A 7 22.54 -31.97 4.79
CA ARG A 7 21.65 -30.79 4.94
C ARG A 7 20.34 -31.01 5.70
N LEU A 8 20.28 -31.99 6.61
CA LEU A 8 19.14 -32.13 7.51
C LEU A 8 19.39 -31.44 8.86
N PRO A 9 18.37 -30.82 9.48
CA PRO A 9 18.53 -30.10 10.73
C PRO A 9 18.99 -31.07 11.82
N VAL A 10 20.21 -30.84 12.32
CA VAL A 10 20.86 -31.61 13.38
C VAL A 10 20.22 -31.23 14.72
N SER A 11 19.00 -31.73 14.99
CA SER A 11 18.54 -31.96 16.38
C SER A 11 18.79 -33.43 16.68
N ALA A 12 19.46 -33.70 17.80
CA ALA A 12 19.95 -35.03 18.20
C ALA A 12 18.84 -36.00 18.65
N ASP A 13 17.58 -35.69 18.36
CA ASP A 13 16.41 -36.36 18.94
C ASP A 13 15.76 -37.42 18.03
N TRP A 14 16.21 -37.53 16.77
CA TRP A 14 15.60 -38.41 15.77
C TRP A 14 16.49 -39.60 15.43
N THR A 15 15.90 -40.79 15.38
CA THR A 15 16.58 -42.01 14.96
C THR A 15 16.80 -42.03 13.44
N HIS A 16 17.77 -42.82 12.98
CA HIS A 16 18.04 -43.00 11.55
C HIS A 16 16.81 -43.52 10.78
N ASP A 17 16.01 -44.40 11.39
CA ASP A 17 14.78 -44.93 10.81
C ASP A 17 13.69 -43.85 10.66
N GLU A 18 13.54 -42.96 11.64
CA GLU A 18 12.62 -41.82 11.56
C GLU A 18 13.02 -40.83 10.46
N ILE A 19 14.33 -40.59 10.29
CA ILE A 19 14.86 -39.75 9.21
C ILE A 19 14.58 -40.38 7.84
N LEU A 20 14.78 -41.70 7.68
CA LEU A 20 14.49 -42.40 6.43
C LEU A 20 13.00 -42.35 6.08
N LYS A 21 12.11 -42.54 7.06
CA LYS A 21 10.66 -42.41 6.88
C LYS A 21 10.25 -40.99 6.47
N ALA A 22 10.84 -39.97 7.09
CA ALA A 22 10.58 -38.58 6.71
C ALA A 22 11.04 -38.28 5.28
N SER A 23 12.20 -38.82 4.87
CA SER A 23 12.72 -38.67 3.51
C SER A 23 11.81 -39.33 2.47
N ASP A 24 11.31 -40.54 2.73
CA ASP A 24 10.37 -41.25 1.85
C ASP A 24 9.04 -40.49 1.67
N ILE A 25 8.47 -39.98 2.77
CA ILE A 25 7.26 -39.13 2.72
C ILE A 25 7.53 -37.84 1.93
N ALA A 26 8.70 -37.22 2.11
CA ALA A 26 9.08 -36.03 1.35
C ALA A 26 9.23 -36.33 -0.15
N MET A 27 9.71 -37.52 -0.53
CA MET A 27 9.77 -37.96 -1.94
C MET A 27 8.37 -38.07 -2.56
N ASP A 28 7.40 -38.61 -1.85
CA ASP A 28 6.02 -38.68 -2.34
C ASP A 28 5.35 -37.30 -2.47
N PHE A 29 5.66 -36.37 -1.55
CA PHE A 29 5.28 -34.97 -1.71
C PHE A 29 5.91 -34.34 -2.96
N ARG A 30 7.17 -34.64 -3.28
CA ARG A 30 7.86 -34.17 -4.50
C ARG A 30 7.19 -34.68 -5.78
N ARG A 31 6.75 -35.95 -5.80
CA ARG A 31 5.94 -36.51 -6.90
C ARG A 31 4.60 -35.80 -7.10
N GLY A 32 4.11 -35.09 -6.08
CA GLY A 32 2.94 -34.23 -6.18
C GLY A 32 3.07 -33.15 -7.25
N VAL A 33 4.25 -32.55 -7.44
CA VAL A 33 4.49 -31.54 -8.48
C VAL A 33 4.38 -32.15 -9.88
N GLU A 34 5.01 -33.30 -10.08
CA GLU A 34 4.94 -34.05 -11.34
C GLU A 34 3.50 -34.44 -11.67
N PHE A 35 2.73 -34.89 -10.67
CA PHE A 35 1.32 -35.19 -10.84
C PHE A 35 0.54 -33.97 -11.34
N LEU A 36 0.75 -32.78 -10.73
CA LEU A 36 0.06 -31.55 -11.13
C LEU A 36 0.38 -31.16 -12.58
N VAL A 37 1.65 -31.22 -12.98
CA VAL A 37 2.08 -30.93 -14.36
C VAL A 37 1.50 -31.96 -15.34
N ASN A 38 1.63 -33.26 -15.05
CA ASN A 38 1.11 -34.34 -15.91
C ASN A 38 -0.41 -34.25 -16.09
N CYS A 39 -1.16 -33.95 -15.03
CA CYS A 39 -2.60 -33.70 -15.12
C CYS A 39 -2.90 -32.49 -16.01
N GLY A 40 -2.16 -31.40 -15.86
CA GLY A 40 -2.31 -30.20 -16.68
C GLY A 40 -2.02 -30.44 -18.16
N GLU A 41 -0.96 -31.18 -18.49
CA GLU A 41 -0.62 -31.54 -19.87
C GLU A 41 -1.70 -32.40 -20.53
N LYS A 42 -2.22 -33.41 -19.81
CA LYS A 42 -3.36 -34.22 -20.28
C LYS A 42 -4.60 -33.36 -20.55
N LEU A 43 -4.87 -32.37 -19.69
CA LEU A 43 -5.97 -31.42 -19.88
C LEU A 43 -5.74 -30.50 -21.10
N ILE A 44 -4.53 -30.01 -21.31
CA ILE A 44 -4.16 -29.22 -22.50
C ILE A 44 -4.39 -30.03 -23.77
N ASN A 45 -3.90 -31.27 -23.81
CA ASN A 45 -4.06 -32.16 -24.96
C ASN A 45 -5.53 -32.52 -25.21
N ALA A 46 -6.29 -32.84 -24.15
CA ALA A 46 -7.72 -33.10 -24.26
C ALA A 46 -8.48 -31.89 -24.80
N LYS A 47 -8.17 -30.68 -24.31
CA LYS A 47 -8.79 -29.44 -24.80
C LYS A 47 -8.52 -29.20 -26.28
N ALA A 48 -7.29 -29.43 -26.73
CA ALA A 48 -6.88 -29.24 -28.12
C ALA A 48 -7.61 -30.18 -29.09
N ALA A 49 -8.02 -31.36 -28.62
CA ALA A 49 -8.73 -32.37 -29.41
C ALA A 49 -10.27 -32.20 -29.40
N MET A 50 -10.82 -31.25 -28.63
CA MET A 50 -12.27 -31.08 -28.44
C MET A 50 -12.83 -29.91 -29.24
N GLU A 51 -14.11 -30.02 -29.61
CA GLU A 51 -14.88 -28.89 -30.16
C GLU A 51 -14.98 -27.74 -29.14
N HIS A 52 -15.02 -26.51 -29.67
CA HIS A 52 -15.15 -25.30 -28.87
C HIS A 52 -16.40 -25.36 -27.98
N GLY A 53 -16.27 -24.96 -26.71
CA GLY A 53 -17.37 -24.93 -25.74
C GLY A 53 -17.64 -26.25 -25.01
N ARG A 54 -17.06 -27.39 -25.41
CA ARG A 54 -17.28 -28.68 -24.72
C ARG A 54 -16.40 -28.92 -23.50
N PHE A 55 -15.22 -28.30 -23.47
CA PHE A 55 -14.17 -28.63 -22.50
C PHE A 55 -14.57 -28.40 -21.03
N GLU A 56 -15.20 -27.28 -20.70
CA GLU A 56 -15.56 -26.99 -19.29
C GLU A 56 -16.65 -27.94 -18.79
N ARG A 57 -17.66 -28.21 -19.61
CA ARG A 57 -18.71 -29.18 -19.31
C ARG A 57 -18.15 -30.58 -19.10
N TRP A 58 -17.20 -31.00 -19.94
CA TRP A 58 -16.53 -32.29 -19.78
C TRP A 58 -15.73 -32.39 -18.47
N ILE A 59 -15.08 -31.32 -18.03
CA ILE A 59 -14.42 -31.30 -16.72
C ILE A 59 -15.45 -31.52 -15.61
N ASP A 60 -16.55 -30.74 -15.61
CA ASP A 60 -17.59 -30.84 -14.57
C ASP A 60 -18.27 -32.21 -14.51
N GLU A 61 -18.51 -32.84 -15.67
CA GLU A 61 -19.24 -34.11 -15.75
C GLU A 61 -18.35 -35.35 -15.57
N CYS A 62 -17.06 -35.28 -15.94
CA CYS A 62 -16.21 -36.48 -16.08
C CYS A 62 -14.97 -36.50 -15.19
N LEU A 63 -14.61 -35.42 -14.49
CA LEU A 63 -13.41 -35.35 -13.65
C LEU A 63 -13.75 -35.13 -12.17
N PRO A 64 -12.87 -35.53 -11.24
CA PRO A 64 -13.11 -35.37 -9.80
C PRO A 64 -12.91 -33.92 -9.31
N PHE A 65 -12.89 -32.95 -10.21
CA PHE A 65 -12.70 -31.53 -9.92
C PHE A 65 -13.36 -30.66 -10.99
N GLY A 66 -13.78 -29.45 -10.61
CA GLY A 66 -14.43 -28.52 -11.55
C GLY A 66 -13.45 -27.73 -12.45
N PRO A 67 -13.98 -26.98 -13.44
CA PRO A 67 -13.24 -26.21 -14.45
C PRO A 67 -12.17 -25.29 -13.89
N ARG A 68 -12.43 -24.69 -12.72
CA ARG A 68 -11.44 -23.83 -12.04
C ARG A 68 -10.16 -24.58 -11.73
N THR A 69 -10.25 -25.76 -11.13
CA THR A 69 -9.09 -26.58 -10.78
C THR A 69 -8.41 -27.10 -12.05
N GLY A 70 -9.19 -27.51 -13.05
CA GLY A 70 -8.64 -27.91 -14.35
C GLY A 70 -7.82 -26.80 -15.01
N ARG A 71 -8.34 -25.56 -15.05
CA ARG A 71 -7.58 -24.39 -15.54
C ARG A 71 -6.29 -24.14 -14.75
N GLN A 72 -6.32 -24.31 -13.44
CA GLN A 72 -5.12 -24.16 -12.60
C GLN A 72 -4.04 -25.19 -12.93
N PHE A 73 -4.40 -26.46 -13.13
CA PHE A 73 -3.45 -27.48 -13.57
C PHE A 73 -2.85 -27.14 -14.94
N MET A 74 -3.68 -26.70 -15.88
CA MET A 74 -3.20 -26.27 -17.20
C MET A 74 -2.27 -25.05 -17.12
N GLN A 75 -2.54 -24.10 -16.22
CA GLN A 75 -1.67 -22.95 -15.99
C GLN A 75 -0.29 -23.37 -15.47
N ILE A 76 -0.25 -24.26 -14.48
CA ILE A 76 1.00 -24.81 -13.93
C ILE A 76 1.77 -25.57 -15.02
N ALA A 77 1.10 -26.46 -15.77
CA ALA A 77 1.72 -27.22 -16.84
C ALA A 77 2.16 -26.36 -18.04
N GLY A 78 1.47 -25.26 -18.31
CA GLY A 78 1.81 -24.34 -19.39
C GLY A 78 3.05 -23.48 -19.12
N ASP A 79 3.45 -23.35 -17.85
CA ASP A 79 4.58 -22.51 -17.47
C ASP A 79 5.92 -23.12 -17.88
N ILE A 80 6.81 -22.28 -18.45
CA ILE A 80 8.10 -22.73 -18.97
C ILE A 80 9.11 -23.02 -17.86
N ASN A 81 9.10 -22.26 -16.76
CA ASN A 81 10.06 -22.43 -15.67
C ASN A 81 9.70 -23.68 -14.86
N ILE A 82 8.41 -23.83 -14.53
CA ILE A 82 7.92 -25.01 -13.80
C ILE A 82 8.25 -26.28 -14.56
N ARG A 83 7.93 -26.37 -15.86
CA ARG A 83 8.26 -27.55 -16.67
C ARG A 83 9.75 -27.84 -16.71
N ARG A 84 10.59 -26.82 -16.91
CA ARG A 84 12.05 -26.98 -16.95
C ARG A 84 12.57 -27.60 -15.65
N HIS A 85 12.12 -27.09 -14.50
CA HIS A 85 12.56 -27.58 -13.20
C HIS A 85 11.97 -28.95 -12.85
N VAL A 86 10.77 -29.29 -13.34
CA VAL A 86 10.24 -30.67 -13.25
C VAL A 86 11.07 -31.65 -14.07
N GLU A 87 11.44 -31.31 -15.31
CA GLU A 87 12.31 -32.18 -16.13
C GLU A 87 13.69 -32.33 -15.50
N LYS A 88 14.25 -31.25 -14.95
CA LYS A 88 15.54 -31.25 -14.26
C LYS A 88 15.54 -32.17 -13.04
N ALA A 89 14.46 -32.15 -12.25
CA ALA A 89 14.27 -33.00 -11.07
C ALA A 89 14.13 -34.49 -11.39
N LYS A 90 13.95 -34.89 -12.67
CA LYS A 90 14.01 -36.31 -13.06
C LYS A 90 15.43 -36.87 -13.08
N THR A 91 16.42 -36.00 -13.27
CA THR A 91 17.85 -36.35 -13.36
C THR A 91 18.65 -35.88 -12.15
N GLU A 92 18.17 -34.85 -11.45
CA GLU A 92 18.77 -34.29 -10.23
C GLU A 92 17.90 -34.70 -9.03
N SER A 93 18.53 -35.10 -7.92
CA SER A 93 17.81 -35.63 -6.73
C SER A 93 16.84 -34.63 -6.08
N ASP A 94 17.07 -33.33 -6.27
CA ASP A 94 16.35 -32.26 -5.56
C ASP A 94 15.54 -31.36 -6.50
N SER A 95 14.22 -31.39 -6.35
CA SER A 95 13.34 -30.37 -6.93
C SER A 95 13.43 -29.08 -6.11
N VAL A 96 13.47 -27.93 -6.78
CA VAL A 96 13.37 -26.60 -6.12
C VAL A 96 11.92 -26.13 -5.97
N LEU A 97 10.95 -26.86 -6.52
CA LEU A 97 9.57 -26.42 -6.63
C LEU A 97 8.74 -26.79 -5.38
N PRO A 98 7.83 -25.91 -4.93
CA PRO A 98 6.89 -26.24 -3.86
C PRO A 98 5.87 -27.30 -4.31
N PRO A 99 5.48 -28.24 -3.45
CA PRO A 99 4.53 -29.30 -3.79
C PRO A 99 3.07 -28.85 -3.82
N GLU A 100 2.76 -27.67 -3.27
CA GLU A 100 1.39 -27.19 -3.14
C GLU A 100 0.92 -26.43 -4.39
N LYS A 101 -0.20 -26.87 -4.99
CA LYS A 101 -0.81 -26.25 -6.19
C LYS A 101 -0.98 -24.73 -6.08
N THR A 102 -1.50 -24.26 -4.95
CA THR A 102 -1.77 -22.83 -4.68
C THR A 102 -0.50 -22.00 -4.61
N THR A 103 0.60 -22.57 -4.13
CA THR A 103 1.92 -21.94 -4.08
C THR A 103 2.58 -21.94 -5.46
N LEU A 104 2.51 -23.04 -6.21
CA LEU A 104 2.98 -23.10 -7.61
C LEU A 104 2.31 -22.07 -8.52
N LEU A 105 1.01 -21.82 -8.31
CA LEU A 105 0.28 -20.80 -9.08
C LEU A 105 0.83 -19.38 -8.88
N GLU A 106 1.52 -19.08 -7.79
CA GLU A 106 2.17 -17.77 -7.57
C GLU A 106 3.46 -17.63 -8.41
N LEU A 107 4.01 -18.72 -8.94
CA LEU A 107 5.18 -18.73 -9.81
C LEU A 107 4.83 -18.65 -11.30
N VAL A 108 3.58 -18.95 -11.66
CA VAL A 108 3.12 -18.99 -13.06
C VAL A 108 3.23 -17.60 -13.70
N GLY A 109 3.88 -17.55 -14.87
CA GLY A 109 4.06 -16.32 -15.65
C GLY A 109 5.23 -15.44 -15.20
N MET A 110 6.00 -15.87 -14.19
CA MET A 110 7.25 -15.21 -13.80
C MET A 110 8.28 -15.31 -14.93
N ASN A 111 9.03 -14.23 -15.18
CA ASN A 111 10.06 -14.27 -16.21
C ASN A 111 11.24 -15.14 -15.76
N SER A 112 11.92 -15.83 -16.69
CA SER A 112 12.98 -16.80 -16.31
C SER A 112 14.16 -16.18 -15.57
N VAL A 113 14.50 -14.91 -15.80
CA VAL A 113 15.62 -14.27 -15.11
C VAL A 113 15.28 -14.06 -13.63
N GLU A 114 14.08 -13.54 -13.36
CA GLU A 114 13.55 -13.37 -12.00
C GLU A 114 13.40 -14.71 -11.29
N PHE A 115 12.86 -15.73 -11.97
CA PHE A 115 12.67 -17.06 -11.41
C PHE A 115 14.01 -17.68 -10.95
N GLU A 116 15.02 -17.70 -11.82
CA GLU A 116 16.34 -18.26 -11.47
C GLU A 116 17.05 -17.42 -10.40
N GLY A 117 16.82 -16.10 -10.38
CA GLY A 117 17.26 -15.21 -9.31
C GLY A 117 16.71 -15.65 -7.95
N TYR A 118 15.40 -15.84 -7.85
CA TYR A 118 14.77 -16.29 -6.60
C TYR A 118 15.12 -17.73 -6.20
N VAL A 119 15.39 -18.62 -7.16
CA VAL A 119 15.95 -19.95 -6.85
C VAL A 119 17.34 -19.81 -6.24
N LYS A 120 18.21 -18.98 -6.84
CA LYS A 120 19.57 -18.74 -6.37
C LYS A 120 19.59 -18.10 -4.97
N ASP A 121 18.67 -17.17 -4.73
CA ASP A 121 18.54 -16.46 -3.45
C ASP A 121 17.83 -17.31 -2.38
N GLY A 122 17.40 -18.54 -2.71
CA GLY A 122 16.75 -19.48 -1.80
C GLY A 122 15.30 -19.12 -1.47
N VAL A 123 14.69 -18.18 -2.20
CA VAL A 123 13.28 -17.78 -2.03
C VAL A 123 12.35 -18.82 -2.66
N ILE A 124 12.70 -19.37 -3.82
CA ILE A 124 12.00 -20.51 -4.42
C ILE A 124 12.67 -21.79 -3.93
N HIS A 125 11.97 -22.54 -3.09
CA HIS A 125 12.41 -23.81 -2.54
C HIS A 125 11.19 -24.69 -2.16
N PRO A 126 11.34 -26.01 -1.93
CA PRO A 126 10.20 -26.90 -1.70
C PRO A 126 9.31 -26.55 -0.51
N GLU A 127 9.86 -25.92 0.52
CA GLU A 127 9.14 -25.63 1.75
C GLU A 127 8.43 -24.26 1.74
N MET A 128 8.67 -23.45 0.69
CA MET A 128 8.12 -22.11 0.56
C MET A 128 6.60 -22.13 0.68
N LYS A 129 6.06 -21.06 1.26
CA LYS A 129 4.63 -20.81 1.38
C LYS A 129 4.18 -19.82 0.31
N ARG A 130 2.90 -19.84 0.01
CA ARG A 130 2.26 -18.98 -0.99
C ARG A 130 2.57 -17.48 -0.84
N GLY A 131 2.75 -17.00 0.40
CA GLY A 131 3.11 -15.60 0.66
C GLY A 131 4.59 -15.23 0.44
N ASP A 132 5.51 -16.19 0.35
CA ASP A 132 6.96 -15.93 0.32
C ASP A 132 7.40 -15.14 -0.90
N ILE A 133 6.91 -15.50 -2.10
CA ILE A 133 7.20 -14.73 -3.33
C ILE A 133 6.75 -13.29 -3.22
N LYS A 134 5.54 -13.05 -2.70
CA LYS A 134 5.03 -11.69 -2.56
C LYS A 134 5.89 -10.88 -1.59
N ARG A 135 6.31 -11.47 -0.48
CA ARG A 135 7.22 -10.82 0.47
C ARG A 135 8.58 -10.52 -0.15
N ALA A 136 9.14 -11.46 -0.92
CA ALA A 136 10.42 -11.26 -1.59
C ALA A 136 10.32 -10.16 -2.66
N GLN A 137 9.24 -10.14 -3.45
CA GLN A 137 8.97 -9.08 -4.43
C GLN A 137 8.80 -7.72 -3.77
N VAL A 138 8.04 -7.66 -2.66
CA VAL A 138 7.91 -6.43 -1.86
C VAL A 138 9.27 -6.01 -1.33
N ALA A 139 10.02 -6.91 -0.70
CA ALA A 139 11.36 -6.62 -0.19
C ALA A 139 12.30 -6.11 -1.30
N ALA A 140 12.31 -6.75 -2.47
CA ALA A 140 13.12 -6.34 -3.61
C ALA A 140 12.70 -4.97 -4.17
N ALA A 141 11.40 -4.69 -4.26
CA ALA A 141 10.87 -3.39 -4.67
C ALA A 141 11.24 -2.26 -3.70
N HIS A 142 11.44 -2.60 -2.41
CA HIS A 142 11.86 -1.67 -1.37
C HIS A 142 13.37 -1.70 -1.08
N ALA A 143 14.13 -2.60 -1.71
CA ALA A 143 15.58 -2.69 -1.59
C ALA A 143 16.32 -1.73 -2.55
N ASP A 144 15.58 -0.87 -3.27
CA ASP A 144 16.19 0.21 -4.05
C ASP A 144 17.04 1.08 -3.10
N PRO A 145 18.35 1.22 -3.34
CA PRO A 145 19.26 1.98 -2.47
C PRO A 145 18.89 3.47 -2.33
N ALA A 146 17.93 3.99 -3.12
CA ALA A 146 17.33 5.31 -2.90
C ALA A 146 16.34 5.38 -1.73
N VAL A 147 15.99 4.24 -1.11
CA VAL A 147 14.99 4.10 -0.05
C VAL A 147 15.62 3.53 1.23
N GLU A 148 16.89 3.85 1.50
CA GLU A 148 17.30 4.01 2.89
C GLU A 148 16.34 5.03 3.51
N ALA A 149 15.75 4.69 4.66
CA ALA A 149 14.79 5.56 5.32
C ALA A 149 15.47 6.93 5.48
N ALA A 150 15.04 7.91 4.68
CA ALA A 150 15.69 9.22 4.62
C ALA A 150 15.92 9.71 6.05
N PRO A 151 17.00 10.45 6.36
CA PRO A 151 17.16 10.97 7.71
C PRO A 151 15.88 11.72 8.11
N LEU A 152 15.46 11.56 9.37
CA LEU A 152 14.27 12.25 9.85
C LEU A 152 14.43 13.77 9.60
N PRO A 153 13.37 14.47 9.17
CA PRO A 153 13.50 15.87 8.76
C PRO A 153 13.94 16.74 9.93
N GLU A 154 14.72 17.78 9.67
CA GLU A 154 14.99 18.80 10.69
C GLU A 154 13.71 19.60 11.01
N GLY A 155 13.61 20.06 12.27
CA GLY A 155 12.51 20.93 12.72
C GLY A 155 11.66 20.33 13.84
N ARG A 156 11.04 21.21 14.63
CA ARG A 156 10.19 20.84 15.77
C ARG A 156 8.71 21.07 15.47
N HIS A 157 7.90 20.09 15.80
CA HIS A 157 6.48 20.02 15.40
C HIS A 157 5.57 20.09 16.63
N GLY A 158 4.49 20.86 16.53
CA GLY A 158 3.45 20.95 17.56
C GLY A 158 2.49 19.75 17.52
N ALA A 159 2.40 19.08 16.37
CA ALA A 159 1.62 17.86 16.22
C ALA A 159 2.29 16.87 15.26
N ILE A 160 2.32 15.59 15.66
CA ILE A 160 2.88 14.48 14.91
C ILE A 160 1.79 13.43 14.70
N LEU A 161 1.54 13.02 13.47
CA LEU A 161 0.72 11.87 13.11
C LEU A 161 1.64 10.73 12.69
N ALA A 162 1.42 9.52 13.18
CA ALA A 162 2.21 8.36 12.81
C ALA A 162 1.31 7.14 12.55
N ASP A 163 1.58 6.41 11.47
CA ASP A 163 0.97 5.12 11.13
C ASP A 163 2.06 4.06 10.91
N PRO A 164 2.72 3.56 11.98
CA PRO A 164 3.85 2.66 11.81
C PRO A 164 3.49 1.36 11.10
N PRO A 165 4.41 0.79 10.31
CA PRO A 165 4.17 -0.46 9.59
C PRO A 165 4.36 -1.65 10.55
N TRP A 166 3.45 -1.81 11.51
CA TRP A 166 3.52 -2.82 12.57
C TRP A 166 3.72 -4.24 12.01
N ARG A 167 4.77 -4.94 12.47
CA ARG A 167 4.94 -6.38 12.25
C ARG A 167 4.04 -7.15 13.21
N PHE A 168 3.09 -7.89 12.65
CA PHE A 168 2.14 -8.69 13.43
C PHE A 168 2.48 -10.17 13.34
N GLN A 169 2.57 -10.86 14.48
CA GLN A 169 2.73 -12.31 14.50
C GLN A 169 1.37 -12.99 14.30
N ALA A 170 1.16 -13.58 13.12
CA ALA A 170 -0.05 -14.34 12.84
C ALA A 170 -0.05 -15.70 13.56
N PHE A 171 -1.12 -15.98 14.29
CA PHE A 171 -1.43 -17.28 14.89
C PHE A 171 -2.41 -18.06 13.99
N GLY A 172 -2.15 -19.34 13.70
CA GLY A 172 -3.09 -20.25 13.02
C GLY A 172 -2.55 -21.00 11.81
N ALA A 173 -3.16 -22.15 11.49
CA ALA A 173 -2.74 -23.08 10.44
C ALA A 173 -2.82 -22.52 9.00
N GLY A 174 -3.52 -21.40 8.80
CA GLY A 174 -3.62 -20.71 7.49
C GLY A 174 -2.39 -19.88 7.11
N GLY A 175 -1.35 -19.85 7.95
CA GLY A 175 -0.05 -19.26 7.64
C GLY A 175 -0.06 -17.74 7.41
N THR A 176 0.94 -17.26 6.67
CA THR A 176 1.24 -15.84 6.41
C THR A 176 0.54 -15.29 5.15
N ASP A 177 -0.45 -15.99 4.60
CA ASP A 177 -1.14 -15.62 3.35
C ASP A 177 -1.87 -14.28 3.42
N ARG A 178 -2.25 -13.86 4.62
CA ARG A 178 -3.00 -12.61 4.87
C ARG A 178 -2.17 -11.57 5.63
N SER A 179 -0.86 -11.78 5.69
CA SER A 179 0.07 -10.92 6.43
C SER A 179 0.26 -9.57 5.73
N PRO A 180 0.33 -8.44 6.46
CA PRO A 180 0.66 -7.13 5.89
C PRO A 180 1.96 -7.11 5.09
N GLU A 181 2.92 -7.96 5.45
CA GLU A 181 4.22 -8.15 4.79
C GLU A 181 4.09 -8.53 3.32
N ASN A 182 2.96 -9.10 2.92
CA ASN A 182 2.68 -9.42 1.50
C ASN A 182 2.35 -8.17 0.67
N HIS A 183 2.27 -6.98 1.31
CA HIS A 183 1.89 -5.72 0.67
C HIS A 183 2.93 -4.62 0.85
N TYR A 184 3.60 -4.57 2.01
CA TYR A 184 4.65 -3.58 2.31
C TYR A 184 5.58 -4.10 3.43
N PRO A 185 6.83 -3.62 3.54
CA PRO A 185 7.75 -3.99 4.61
C PRO A 185 7.18 -3.58 5.98
N THR A 186 7.34 -4.46 6.97
CA THR A 186 6.92 -4.19 8.36
C THR A 186 8.11 -4.09 9.29
N MET A 187 7.94 -3.34 10.38
CA MET A 187 8.92 -3.13 11.44
C MET A 187 8.46 -3.77 12.74
N LYS A 188 9.40 -4.33 13.48
CA LYS A 188 9.18 -4.78 14.86
C LYS A 188 8.97 -3.59 15.79
N THR A 189 8.35 -3.85 16.94
CA THR A 189 8.05 -2.82 17.95
C THR A 189 9.30 -2.10 18.45
N ASP A 190 10.40 -2.83 18.69
CA ASP A 190 11.69 -2.29 19.12
C ASP A 190 12.33 -1.40 18.06
N GLU A 191 12.27 -1.80 16.78
CA GLU A 191 12.75 -0.99 15.65
C GLU A 191 11.97 0.34 15.55
N ILE A 192 10.64 0.29 15.71
CA ILE A 192 9.79 1.50 15.71
C ILE A 192 10.11 2.38 16.93
N ALA A 193 10.22 1.78 18.11
CA ALA A 193 10.51 2.49 19.36
C ALA A 193 11.89 3.17 19.34
N ALA A 194 12.87 2.60 18.64
CA ALA A 194 14.22 3.14 18.52
C ALA A 194 14.33 4.38 17.62
N LEU A 195 13.30 4.70 16.82
CA LEU A 195 13.31 5.91 16.00
C LEU A 195 13.34 7.16 16.90
N PRO A 196 14.19 8.16 16.62
CA PRO A 196 14.34 9.36 17.45
C PRO A 196 13.21 10.38 17.21
N VAL A 197 11.96 9.93 17.19
CA VAL A 197 10.77 10.79 16.98
C VAL A 197 10.63 11.85 18.07
N GLY A 198 11.15 11.57 19.27
CA GLY A 198 11.18 12.54 20.37
C GLY A 198 11.96 13.83 20.04
N ASP A 199 12.91 13.77 19.09
CA ASP A 199 13.71 14.92 18.66
C ASP A 199 12.96 15.84 17.70
N LEU A 200 11.97 15.28 16.97
CA LEU A 200 11.06 16.03 16.09
C LEU A 200 9.97 16.79 16.85
N ALA A 201 9.75 16.45 18.11
CA ALA A 201 8.72 17.06 18.93
C ALA A 201 9.16 18.45 19.42
N ALA A 202 8.24 19.42 19.33
CA ALA A 202 8.36 20.66 20.08
C ALA A 202 8.26 20.40 21.60
N GLN A 203 8.56 21.43 22.40
CA GLN A 203 8.40 21.35 23.86
C GLN A 203 6.97 20.93 24.25
N ASP A 204 5.99 21.53 23.57
CA ASP A 204 4.57 21.21 23.69
C ASP A 204 4.11 20.55 22.38
N CYS A 205 3.83 19.25 22.44
CA CYS A 205 3.55 18.45 21.25
C CYS A 205 2.48 17.40 21.50
N ALA A 206 1.60 17.20 20.52
CA ALA A 206 0.62 16.12 20.49
C ALA A 206 1.02 15.05 19.47
N LEU A 207 1.08 13.79 19.90
CA LEU A 207 1.26 12.63 19.05
C LEU A 207 -0.08 11.94 18.79
N PHE A 208 -0.39 11.69 17.53
CA PHE A 208 -1.51 10.91 17.05
C PHE A 208 -0.96 9.61 16.46
N LEU A 209 -1.09 8.50 17.20
CA LEU A 209 -0.46 7.23 16.84
C LEU A 209 -1.53 6.21 16.43
N TRP A 210 -1.59 5.87 15.14
CA TRP A 210 -2.45 4.80 14.66
C TRP A 210 -1.93 3.44 15.13
N THR A 211 -2.86 2.61 15.59
CA THR A 211 -2.60 1.23 15.97
C THR A 211 -3.79 0.34 15.63
N THR A 212 -3.54 -0.97 15.60
CA THR A 212 -4.60 -1.98 15.55
C THR A 212 -4.87 -2.49 16.96
N SER A 213 -6.04 -3.09 17.20
CA SER A 213 -6.35 -3.67 18.51
C SER A 213 -5.35 -4.72 18.98
N ALA A 214 -4.62 -5.36 18.05
CA ALA A 214 -3.62 -6.38 18.38
C ALA A 214 -2.27 -5.77 18.80
N MET A 215 -1.97 -4.55 18.33
CA MET A 215 -0.71 -3.84 18.58
C MET A 215 -0.88 -2.72 19.63
N LEU A 216 -1.94 -2.79 20.45
CA LEU A 216 -2.28 -1.72 21.38
C LEU A 216 -1.21 -1.52 22.45
N LEU A 217 -0.69 -2.61 23.03
CA LEU A 217 0.35 -2.56 24.05
C LEU A 217 1.69 -2.11 23.46
N ASP A 218 2.02 -2.57 22.25
CA ASP A 218 3.19 -2.14 21.49
C ASP A 218 3.15 -0.64 21.20
N ALA A 219 1.98 -0.11 20.79
CA ALA A 219 1.82 1.31 20.52
C ALA A 219 2.02 2.18 21.76
N LEU A 220 1.58 1.72 22.94
CA LEU A 220 1.85 2.41 24.20
C LEU A 220 3.35 2.39 24.55
N THR A 221 4.04 1.28 24.29
CA THR A 221 5.49 1.14 24.48
C THR A 221 6.28 2.09 23.56
N VAL A 222 5.91 2.13 22.28
CA VAL A 222 6.49 3.05 21.28
C VAL A 222 6.26 4.51 21.69
N MET A 223 5.02 4.85 22.06
CA MET A 223 4.66 6.21 22.50
C MET A 223 5.53 6.67 23.68
N GLN A 224 5.72 5.81 24.68
CA GLN A 224 6.56 6.11 25.83
C GLN A 224 8.04 6.26 25.42
N SER A 225 8.54 5.40 24.54
CA SER A 225 9.93 5.42 24.06
C SER A 225 10.24 6.72 23.29
N TRP A 226 9.27 7.25 22.57
CA TRP A 226 9.36 8.55 21.90
C TRP A 226 9.19 9.76 22.85
N GLY A 227 8.98 9.52 24.15
CA GLY A 227 8.87 10.56 25.17
C GLY A 227 7.48 11.21 25.26
N PHE A 228 6.44 10.54 24.79
CA PHE A 228 5.05 10.99 24.92
C PHE A 228 4.33 10.19 26.01
N GLN A 229 3.47 10.87 26.77
CA GLN A 229 2.58 10.22 27.74
C GLN A 229 1.22 9.97 27.11
N TYR A 230 0.71 8.74 27.22
CA TYR A 230 -0.65 8.43 26.78
C TYR A 230 -1.67 9.29 27.52
N ARG A 231 -2.59 9.90 26.76
CA ARG A 231 -3.64 10.77 27.30
C ARG A 231 -5.03 10.19 27.13
N SER A 232 -5.37 9.78 25.92
CA SER A 232 -6.68 9.21 25.58
C SER A 232 -6.63 8.56 24.20
N THR A 233 -7.75 7.99 23.76
CA THR A 233 -7.98 7.79 22.32
C THR A 233 -8.22 9.16 21.67
N ALA A 234 -7.55 9.42 20.54
CA ALA A 234 -7.81 10.61 19.72
C ALA A 234 -8.98 10.35 18.78
N PHE A 235 -8.91 9.23 18.04
CA PHE A 235 -9.91 8.86 17.04
C PHE A 235 -10.16 7.35 17.03
N VAL A 236 -11.41 6.98 16.73
CA VAL A 236 -11.80 5.61 16.40
C VAL A 236 -12.36 5.62 14.99
N TRP A 237 -11.67 4.96 14.06
CA TRP A 237 -12.14 4.81 12.69
C TRP A 237 -12.99 3.55 12.54
N MET A 238 -14.30 3.73 12.44
CA MET A 238 -15.27 2.70 12.10
C MET A 238 -15.35 2.55 10.58
N LYS A 239 -15.02 1.35 10.08
CA LYS A 239 -14.97 1.04 8.65
C LYS A 239 -16.34 0.58 8.15
N GLU A 240 -16.96 1.37 7.29
CA GLU A 240 -18.21 0.97 6.63
C GLU A 240 -17.94 -0.05 5.51
N GLY A 241 -18.84 -1.01 5.35
CA GLY A 241 -18.86 -1.93 4.20
C GLY A 241 -18.13 -3.26 4.39
N GLY A 242 -17.74 -3.63 5.61
CA GLY A 242 -17.28 -4.99 5.94
C GLY A 242 -16.30 -5.04 7.12
N PHE A 243 -16.13 -6.23 7.68
CA PHE A 243 -15.22 -6.47 8.79
C PHE A 243 -13.96 -7.23 8.36
N GLY A 244 -12.84 -6.87 9.00
CA GLY A 244 -11.59 -7.61 8.95
C GLY A 244 -11.63 -8.86 9.81
N LEU A 245 -10.57 -9.65 9.67
CA LEU A 245 -10.35 -10.84 10.48
C LEU A 245 -9.96 -10.44 11.91
N GLY A 246 -10.22 -11.35 12.84
CA GLY A 246 -9.73 -11.27 14.19
C GLY A 246 -9.96 -12.59 14.90
N TYR A 247 -9.16 -12.84 15.93
CA TYR A 247 -9.18 -14.10 16.67
C TYR A 247 -10.43 -14.27 17.51
N TRP A 248 -10.81 -13.21 18.24
CA TRP A 248 -11.92 -13.23 19.19
C TRP A 248 -13.15 -12.50 18.66
N THR A 249 -12.94 -11.33 18.07
CA THR A 249 -13.99 -10.53 17.41
C THR A 249 -13.58 -10.18 15.99
N ARG A 250 -14.55 -10.01 15.11
CA ARG A 250 -14.33 -9.42 13.79
C ARG A 250 -13.92 -7.95 13.96
N LYS A 251 -13.00 -7.49 13.11
CA LYS A 251 -12.35 -6.18 13.28
C LYS A 251 -12.83 -5.18 12.24
N ASP A 252 -13.74 -4.31 12.64
CA ASP A 252 -14.31 -3.24 11.82
C ASP A 252 -13.83 -1.84 12.24
N ALA A 253 -13.02 -1.74 13.31
CA ALA A 253 -12.47 -0.47 13.77
C ALA A 253 -10.93 -0.45 13.86
N GLU A 254 -10.34 0.73 13.64
CA GLU A 254 -8.94 1.06 13.95
C GLU A 254 -8.86 2.23 14.93
N ILE A 255 -7.80 2.26 15.75
CA ILE A 255 -7.67 3.21 16.87
C ILE A 255 -6.49 4.14 16.61
N CYS A 256 -6.69 5.44 16.83
CA CYS A 256 -5.62 6.44 16.87
C CYS A 256 -5.49 6.94 18.31
N LEU A 257 -4.34 6.69 18.95
CA LEU A 257 -4.05 7.10 20.32
C LEU A 257 -3.54 8.55 20.36
N LEU A 258 -3.88 9.27 21.43
CA LEU A 258 -3.34 10.60 21.74
C LEU A 258 -2.25 10.49 22.80
N GLY A 259 -1.02 10.83 22.41
CA GLY A 259 0.12 11.05 23.30
C GLY A 259 0.43 12.53 23.46
N ILE A 260 0.91 12.95 24.63
CA ILE A 260 1.22 14.35 24.93
C ILE A 260 2.64 14.47 25.49
N LYS A 261 3.37 15.48 24.99
CA LYS A 261 4.64 15.97 25.54
C LYS A 261 4.45 17.44 25.91
N GLY A 262 4.87 17.83 27.11
CA GLY A 262 4.64 19.19 27.62
C GLY A 262 3.15 19.49 27.84
N SER A 263 2.72 20.69 27.47
CA SER A 263 1.36 21.22 27.67
C SER A 263 0.77 21.86 26.39
N PRO A 264 0.59 21.10 25.30
CA PRO A 264 0.06 21.62 24.04
C PRO A 264 -1.32 22.23 24.21
N LYS A 265 -1.52 23.40 23.59
CA LYS A 265 -2.79 24.12 23.64
C LYS A 265 -3.84 23.41 22.78
N ARG A 266 -4.95 23.01 23.41
CA ARG A 266 -6.16 22.62 22.68
C ARG A 266 -6.81 23.86 22.05
N LEU A 267 -6.95 23.87 20.73
CA LEU A 267 -7.58 24.97 19.99
C LEU A 267 -9.11 24.91 20.06
N ASN A 268 -9.70 23.72 19.87
CA ASN A 268 -11.13 23.54 19.88
C ASN A 268 -11.54 22.29 20.67
N ALA A 269 -12.69 22.35 21.35
CA ALA A 269 -13.23 21.26 22.16
C ALA A 269 -14.29 20.41 21.43
N ASP A 270 -14.68 20.79 20.21
CA ASP A 270 -15.77 20.19 19.45
C ASP A 270 -15.34 19.06 18.50
N VAL A 271 -14.04 18.78 18.43
CA VAL A 271 -13.49 17.70 17.59
C VAL A 271 -13.93 16.34 18.15
N ARG A 272 -14.69 15.59 17.35
CA ARG A 272 -15.24 14.29 17.73
C ARG A 272 -14.21 13.18 17.56
N GLU A 273 -14.31 12.14 18.40
CA GLU A 273 -13.45 10.95 18.34
C GLU A 273 -13.82 10.02 17.16
N GLY A 274 -15.10 9.72 16.97
CA GLY A 274 -15.56 8.75 15.96
C GLY A 274 -15.42 9.25 14.53
N ILE A 275 -14.78 8.46 13.67
CA ILE A 275 -14.71 8.67 12.21
C ILE A 275 -15.44 7.49 11.55
N LEU A 276 -16.51 7.77 10.80
CA LEU A 276 -17.28 6.75 10.09
C LEU A 276 -17.11 6.97 8.59
N THR A 277 -16.37 6.09 7.92
CA THR A 277 -16.14 6.15 6.47
C THR A 277 -15.97 4.77 5.86
N LYS A 278 -16.26 4.65 4.56
CA LYS A 278 -15.93 3.45 3.78
C LYS A 278 -14.42 3.19 3.74
N ARG A 279 -14.05 1.92 3.68
CA ARG A 279 -12.64 1.49 3.55
C ARG A 279 -12.08 1.90 2.17
N GLY A 280 -10.94 2.60 2.17
CA GLY A 280 -10.16 2.92 0.97
C GLY A 280 -9.26 1.76 0.50
N LYS A 281 -8.14 2.08 -0.16
CA LYS A 281 -7.13 1.07 -0.53
C LYS A 281 -6.50 0.43 0.73
N HIS A 282 -5.76 -0.66 0.57
CA HIS A 282 -5.21 -1.41 1.70
C HIS A 282 -4.42 -0.51 2.66
N SER A 283 -4.77 -0.56 3.95
CA SER A 283 -4.22 0.28 5.03
C SER A 283 -4.42 1.80 4.90
N GLU A 284 -5.16 2.32 3.91
CA GLU A 284 -5.39 3.77 3.72
C GLU A 284 -6.28 4.36 4.82
N LYS A 285 -5.69 5.23 5.66
CA LYS A 285 -6.38 5.92 6.75
C LYS A 285 -7.30 7.04 6.23
N PRO A 286 -8.38 7.39 6.95
CA PRO A 286 -9.33 8.40 6.49
C PRO A 286 -8.70 9.78 6.42
N ALA A 287 -8.79 10.45 5.26
CA ALA A 287 -8.26 11.80 5.06
C ALA A 287 -8.89 12.88 5.97
N GLU A 288 -10.00 12.57 6.64
CA GLU A 288 -10.61 13.47 7.64
C GLU A 288 -9.71 13.68 8.87
N VAL A 289 -8.80 12.75 9.17
CA VAL A 289 -7.92 12.83 10.35
C VAL A 289 -7.10 14.12 10.37
N TYR A 290 -6.55 14.54 9.21
CA TYR A 290 -5.73 15.75 9.10
C TYR A 290 -6.51 17.00 9.52
N ARG A 291 -7.72 17.19 8.95
CA ARG A 291 -8.59 18.33 9.28
C ARG A 291 -8.99 18.34 10.75
N ARG A 292 -9.19 17.17 11.36
CA ARG A 292 -9.52 17.05 12.79
C ARG A 292 -8.34 17.41 13.68
N ILE A 293 -7.13 16.99 13.32
CA ILE A 293 -5.91 17.36 14.05
C ILE A 293 -5.66 18.86 13.97
N GLU A 294 -5.72 19.45 12.78
CA GLU A 294 -5.56 20.90 12.56
C GLU A 294 -6.59 21.74 13.33
N ARG A 295 -7.80 21.22 13.52
CA ARG A 295 -8.83 21.86 14.36
C ARG A 295 -8.54 21.69 15.85
N LEU A 296 -7.91 20.60 16.27
CA LEU A 296 -7.73 20.23 17.67
C LEU A 296 -6.52 20.93 18.32
N VAL A 297 -5.39 20.99 17.62
CA VAL A 297 -4.09 21.45 18.15
C VAL A 297 -3.32 22.25 17.09
N PRO A 298 -2.45 23.20 17.50
CA PRO A 298 -1.62 23.93 16.55
C PRO A 298 -0.48 23.07 15.99
N GLY A 299 -0.09 23.34 14.74
CA GLY A 299 1.15 22.83 14.14
C GLY A 299 2.41 23.58 14.64
N PRO A 300 3.56 23.46 13.95
CA PRO A 300 3.78 22.77 12.67
C PRO A 300 3.43 21.28 12.73
N TYR A 301 2.98 20.71 11.60
CA TYR A 301 2.47 19.34 11.52
C TYR A 301 3.47 18.40 10.82
N MET A 302 3.62 17.18 11.34
CA MET A 302 4.45 16.12 10.74
C MET A 302 3.63 14.83 10.59
N GLU A 303 3.74 14.17 9.44
CA GLU A 303 3.27 12.78 9.25
C GLU A 303 4.45 11.82 9.09
N LEU A 304 4.57 10.85 9.98
CA LEU A 304 5.54 9.75 9.90
C LEU A 304 4.91 8.52 9.26
N PHE A 305 5.71 7.82 8.46
CA PHE A 305 5.28 6.68 7.63
C PHE A 305 4.21 7.09 6.60
N ALA A 306 4.29 8.33 6.13
CA ALA A 306 3.39 8.85 5.12
C ALA A 306 3.50 8.03 3.83
N ARG A 307 2.38 7.82 3.15
CA ARG A 307 2.38 7.26 1.78
C ARG A 307 2.01 8.28 0.72
N LYS A 308 1.43 9.40 1.15
CA LYS A 308 1.01 10.48 0.29
C LYS A 308 1.35 11.79 0.97
N ALA A 309 1.51 12.80 0.16
CA ALA A 309 1.68 14.13 0.65
C ALA A 309 0.33 14.68 1.16
N HIS A 310 0.33 15.34 2.33
CA HIS A 310 -0.77 16.20 2.76
C HIS A 310 -0.36 17.66 2.75
N LEU A 311 -1.25 18.52 2.24
CA LEU A 311 -0.99 19.95 2.11
C LEU A 311 -0.79 20.59 3.50
N GLY A 312 0.29 21.34 3.70
CA GLY A 312 0.59 21.98 5.00
C GLY A 312 1.19 21.07 6.06
N TRP A 313 1.52 19.82 5.72
CA TRP A 313 2.18 18.86 6.61
C TRP A 313 3.59 18.54 6.10
N ASN A 314 4.55 18.60 7.01
CA ASN A 314 5.82 17.91 6.83
C ASN A 314 5.58 16.40 6.86
N ARG A 315 6.47 15.64 6.25
CA ARG A 315 6.28 14.19 6.18
C ARG A 315 7.58 13.43 6.07
N TRP A 316 7.50 12.18 6.43
CA TRP A 316 8.57 11.21 6.35
C TRP A 316 8.00 9.84 6.02
N GLY A 317 8.61 9.13 5.08
CA GLY A 317 8.19 7.79 4.66
C GLY A 317 8.97 7.32 3.45
N ASN A 318 8.73 6.08 3.05
CA ASN A 318 9.47 5.38 2.00
C ASN A 318 8.64 5.13 0.73
N ASP A 319 7.46 5.74 0.61
CA ASP A 319 6.60 5.59 -0.56
C ASP A 319 7.13 6.46 -1.72
N PRO A 320 7.31 5.92 -2.94
CA PRO A 320 7.74 6.68 -4.11
C PRO A 320 6.88 7.91 -4.40
N ALA A 321 5.60 7.91 -4.01
CA ALA A 321 4.72 9.06 -4.16
C ALA A 321 5.16 10.28 -3.32
N LEU A 322 6.03 10.08 -2.33
CA LEU A 322 6.58 11.17 -1.50
C LEU A 322 7.67 11.98 -2.19
N ALA A 323 8.21 11.57 -3.34
CA ALA A 323 9.23 12.32 -4.07
C ALA A 323 8.78 13.74 -4.51
N VAL A 324 7.47 14.00 -4.52
CA VAL A 324 6.85 15.30 -4.79
C VAL A 324 7.16 16.26 -3.65
N LYS A 325 7.46 17.55 -3.80
CA LYS A 325 7.71 18.39 -2.62
C LYS A 325 6.40 18.83 -1.93
N PRO A 326 6.36 19.00 -0.60
CA PRO A 326 5.16 19.48 0.10
C PRO A 326 4.73 20.84 -0.43
N ALA A 327 3.42 21.06 -0.49
CA ALA A 327 2.92 22.39 -0.76
C ALA A 327 2.87 23.23 0.53
N ILE A 328 3.23 24.48 0.36
CA ILE A 328 3.33 25.52 1.38
C ILE A 328 2.00 26.28 1.42
N ARG A 329 1.42 26.38 2.63
CA ARG A 329 0.18 27.11 2.89
C ARG A 329 0.47 28.39 3.65
N GLU A 330 0.12 29.51 3.04
CA GLU A 330 0.11 30.83 3.68
C GLU A 330 -1.34 31.23 4.01
N PRO A 331 -1.57 32.14 4.97
CA PRO A 331 -2.90 32.64 5.28
C PRO A 331 -3.62 33.18 4.03
N VAL A 332 -4.89 32.82 3.86
CA VAL A 332 -5.70 33.28 2.73
C VAL A 332 -6.06 34.74 2.95
N ASP A 333 -5.83 35.55 1.92
CA ASP A 333 -6.29 36.94 1.84
C ASP A 333 -7.40 37.02 0.79
N GLY A 334 -8.65 37.13 1.23
CA GLY A 334 -9.81 37.12 0.31
C GLY A 334 -9.81 38.27 -0.70
N ASP A 335 -9.22 39.40 -0.32
CA ASP A 335 -9.13 40.63 -1.12
C ASP A 335 -7.78 40.75 -1.84
N GLY A 336 -6.91 39.75 -1.68
CA GLY A 336 -5.58 39.72 -2.28
C GLY A 336 -5.59 39.62 -3.82
N PRO A 337 -4.46 39.91 -4.47
CA PRO A 337 -4.37 39.89 -5.93
C PRO A 337 -4.42 38.48 -6.51
N VAL A 338 -5.02 38.37 -7.70
CA VAL A 338 -4.92 37.21 -8.60
C VAL A 338 -4.04 37.56 -9.80
N ILE A 339 -3.50 36.54 -10.46
CA ILE A 339 -2.80 36.72 -11.73
C ILE A 339 -3.83 36.86 -12.85
N PRO A 340 -3.78 37.93 -13.66
CA PRO A 340 -4.72 38.13 -14.75
C PRO A 340 -4.66 36.99 -15.79
N PRO A 341 -5.79 36.65 -16.44
CA PRO A 341 -5.78 35.76 -17.60
C PRO A 341 -4.81 36.25 -18.68
N GLY A 342 -3.94 35.36 -19.18
CA GLY A 342 -2.89 35.69 -20.16
C GLY A 342 -1.54 36.09 -19.56
N GLU A 343 -1.47 36.38 -18.26
CA GLU A 343 -0.20 36.61 -17.53
C GLU A 343 0.23 35.40 -16.69
N VAL A 344 -0.61 34.36 -16.64
CA VAL A 344 -0.30 33.07 -16.04
C VAL A 344 0.78 32.39 -16.87
N ASP A 345 1.78 31.79 -16.20
CA ASP A 345 2.89 31.15 -16.92
C ASP A 345 2.42 29.91 -17.68
N GLU A 346 1.49 29.14 -17.09
CA GLU A 346 0.93 27.95 -17.72
C GLU A 346 -0.56 27.75 -17.43
N GLU A 347 -1.30 27.43 -18.47
CA GLU A 347 -2.71 27.07 -18.39
C GLU A 347 -2.91 25.71 -19.06
N LEU A 348 -3.40 24.74 -18.29
CA LEU A 348 -3.64 23.37 -18.74
C LEU A 348 -5.14 23.09 -18.68
N GLU A 349 -5.70 22.64 -19.80
CA GLU A 349 -7.11 22.28 -19.90
C GLU A 349 -7.29 20.79 -20.15
N MET A 350 -8.17 20.15 -19.37
CA MET A 350 -8.56 18.77 -19.61
C MET A 350 -9.46 18.71 -20.85
N PRO A 351 -9.26 17.75 -21.76
CA PRO A 351 -10.21 17.51 -22.85
C PRO A 351 -11.63 17.28 -22.31
N CYS A 352 -12.53 18.21 -22.63
CA CYS A 352 -13.85 18.32 -22.03
C CYS A 352 -15.00 18.22 -23.05
N LYS A 353 -16.17 17.74 -22.59
CA LYS A 353 -17.37 17.81 -23.44
C LYS A 353 -17.80 19.26 -23.58
N LYS A 354 -18.56 19.57 -24.63
CA LYS A 354 -19.07 20.92 -24.87
C LYS A 354 -19.83 21.45 -23.63
N GLY A 355 -19.38 22.59 -23.10
CA GLY A 355 -19.94 23.22 -21.91
C GLY A 355 -19.32 22.79 -20.58
N GLU A 356 -18.39 21.83 -20.59
CA GLU A 356 -17.58 21.47 -19.42
C GLU A 356 -16.24 22.23 -19.44
N VAL A 357 -15.78 22.66 -18.27
CA VAL A 357 -14.47 23.29 -18.04
C VAL A 357 -13.77 22.56 -16.91
N CYS A 358 -12.51 22.20 -17.11
CA CYS A 358 -11.64 21.68 -16.07
C CYS A 358 -10.22 22.13 -16.40
N ARG A 359 -9.71 23.09 -15.61
CA ARG A 359 -8.48 23.82 -15.90
C ARG A 359 -7.59 23.91 -14.67
N ILE A 360 -6.30 23.81 -14.90
CA ILE A 360 -5.23 24.07 -13.93
C ILE A 360 -4.44 25.28 -14.45
N GLN A 361 -4.20 26.25 -13.57
CA GLN A 361 -3.31 27.39 -13.83
C GLN A 361 -2.10 27.29 -12.91
N LEU A 362 -0.89 27.47 -13.45
CA LEU A 362 0.36 27.52 -12.71
C LEU A 362 1.06 28.85 -12.96
N HIS A 363 1.62 29.44 -11.92
CA HIS A 363 2.40 30.66 -12.04
C HIS A 363 3.57 30.63 -11.07
N ARG A 364 4.71 31.17 -11.47
CA ARG A 364 5.88 31.33 -10.62
C ARG A 364 5.89 32.73 -10.03
N ASP A 365 5.65 32.81 -8.72
CA ASP A 365 5.77 34.07 -8.01
C ASP A 365 7.21 34.56 -8.05
N ARG A 366 7.42 35.71 -8.70
CA ARG A 366 8.75 36.31 -8.88
C ARG A 366 9.37 36.80 -7.58
N ARG A 367 8.56 37.03 -6.52
CA ARG A 367 9.06 37.52 -5.23
C ARG A 367 9.66 36.40 -4.40
N SER A 368 8.92 35.30 -4.22
CA SER A 368 9.39 34.15 -3.43
C SER A 368 10.17 33.12 -4.26
N GLY A 369 10.07 33.18 -5.59
CA GLY A 369 10.61 32.18 -6.52
C GLY A 369 9.80 30.87 -6.57
N ARG A 370 8.75 30.75 -5.74
CA ARG A 370 7.89 29.57 -5.60
C ARG A 370 6.83 29.51 -6.69
N TRP A 371 6.29 28.33 -6.91
CA TRP A 371 5.19 28.08 -7.82
C TRP A 371 3.86 28.08 -7.08
N MET A 372 2.82 28.68 -7.67
CA MET A 372 1.45 28.68 -7.17
C MET A 372 0.54 28.00 -8.18
N TRP A 373 -0.62 27.54 -7.71
CA TRP A 373 -1.62 26.91 -8.58
C TRP A 373 -3.04 27.40 -8.29
N GLY A 374 -3.87 27.37 -9.34
CA GLY A 374 -5.31 27.58 -9.32
C GLY A 374 -6.00 26.45 -10.06
N ILE A 375 -7.20 26.07 -9.62
CA ILE A 375 -8.05 25.10 -10.31
C ILE A 375 -9.41 25.74 -10.62
N SER A 376 -9.96 25.40 -11.77
CA SER A 376 -11.28 25.85 -12.19
C SER A 376 -12.08 24.69 -12.77
N MET A 377 -13.31 24.51 -12.29
CA MET A 377 -14.21 23.43 -12.74
C MET A 377 -15.62 23.96 -13.00
N GLN A 378 -16.22 23.53 -14.10
CA GLN A 378 -17.61 23.82 -14.44
C GLN A 378 -18.20 22.65 -15.24
N PHE A 379 -19.36 22.12 -14.82
CA PHE A 379 -20.03 21.03 -15.54
C PHE A 379 -21.52 21.36 -15.72
N PRO A 380 -22.10 21.26 -16.93
CA PRO A 380 -23.40 21.85 -17.27
C PRO A 380 -24.63 21.12 -16.69
N HIS A 381 -24.46 19.95 -16.06
CA HIS A 381 -25.53 19.20 -15.37
C HIS A 381 -25.38 19.18 -13.86
N ASP A 382 -24.54 20.07 -13.35
CA ASP A 382 -24.27 20.17 -11.94
C ASP A 382 -25.34 20.99 -11.22
N THR A 383 -26.17 20.31 -10.45
CA THR A 383 -27.12 20.92 -9.51
C THR A 383 -26.55 20.99 -8.08
N GLN A 384 -25.31 20.53 -7.87
CA GLN A 384 -24.68 20.36 -6.55
C GLN A 384 -23.46 21.27 -6.28
N GLY A 385 -22.98 22.06 -7.25
CA GLY A 385 -22.08 23.20 -6.99
C GLY A 385 -20.57 22.98 -7.18
N PHE A 386 -20.13 22.16 -8.15
CA PHE A 386 -18.76 22.12 -8.69
C PHE A 386 -18.22 23.50 -9.16
N GLY A 387 -19.07 24.52 -9.33
CA GLY A 387 -18.74 25.84 -9.89
C GLY A 387 -17.90 26.75 -8.99
N HIS A 388 -16.63 26.42 -8.80
CA HIS A 388 -15.63 27.36 -8.28
C HIS A 388 -14.47 27.47 -9.26
N GLY A 389 -14.35 28.63 -9.90
CA GLY A 389 -13.20 29.01 -10.72
C GLY A 389 -12.30 29.95 -9.93
N TYR A 390 -11.09 29.50 -9.61
CA TYR A 390 -10.10 30.34 -8.95
C TYR A 390 -8.98 30.64 -9.92
N GLN A 391 -8.83 31.92 -10.28
CA GLN A 391 -7.60 32.39 -10.93
C GLN A 391 -6.44 32.21 -9.97
N VAL A 392 -5.32 31.67 -10.44
CA VAL A 392 -4.12 31.48 -9.62
C VAL A 392 -3.64 32.82 -9.04
N GLY A 393 -3.13 32.83 -7.80
CA GLY A 393 -2.63 34.06 -7.17
C GLY A 393 -2.20 33.89 -5.72
N PRO A 394 -1.37 34.81 -5.18
CA PRO A 394 -0.92 34.80 -3.79
C PRO A 394 -2.08 34.77 -2.79
N LYS A 395 -3.22 35.35 -3.17
CA LYS A 395 -4.41 35.46 -2.32
C LYS A 395 -4.91 34.13 -1.78
N TRP A 396 -4.69 33.04 -2.54
CA TRP A 396 -5.11 31.72 -2.11
C TRP A 396 -4.11 31.06 -1.16
N GLY A 397 -2.93 31.64 -0.94
CA GLY A 397 -1.91 31.11 -0.05
C GLY A 397 -1.39 29.73 -0.44
N LYS A 398 -1.41 29.36 -1.74
CA LYS A 398 -1.06 28.04 -2.25
C LYS A 398 0.26 28.08 -3.01
N PHE A 399 1.32 27.48 -2.45
CA PHE A 399 2.66 27.50 -3.04
C PHE A 399 3.35 26.13 -3.04
N ALA A 400 4.32 25.93 -3.92
CA ALA A 400 5.20 24.78 -4.00
C ALA A 400 6.61 25.24 -4.42
N GLU A 401 7.65 24.51 -4.05
CA GLU A 401 9.02 24.90 -4.38
C GLU A 401 9.33 24.83 -5.88
N ASP A 402 8.69 23.90 -6.59
CA ASP A 402 8.91 23.67 -8.02
C ASP A 402 7.60 23.43 -8.77
N ARG A 403 7.68 23.58 -10.10
CA ARG A 403 6.56 23.42 -11.03
C ARG A 403 5.91 22.04 -10.92
N ALA A 404 6.72 20.99 -10.87
CA ALA A 404 6.24 19.61 -10.86
C ALA A 404 5.38 19.34 -9.62
N SER A 405 5.81 19.87 -8.47
CA SER A 405 5.06 19.81 -7.22
C SER A 405 3.79 20.65 -7.30
N ALA A 406 3.84 21.88 -7.82
CA ALA A 406 2.64 22.70 -8.01
C ALA A 406 1.57 22.00 -8.89
N LEU A 407 2.00 21.38 -9.99
CA LEU A 407 1.12 20.60 -10.86
C LEU A 407 0.52 19.39 -10.13
N HIS A 408 1.34 18.65 -9.37
CA HIS A 408 0.85 17.54 -8.56
C HIS A 408 -0.26 18.00 -7.60
N TRP A 409 -0.04 19.10 -6.88
CA TRP A 409 -0.98 19.62 -5.90
C TRP A 409 -2.25 20.18 -6.52
N ALA A 410 -2.16 20.77 -7.70
CA ALA A 410 -3.33 21.14 -8.48
C ALA A 410 -4.19 19.92 -8.82
N PHE A 411 -3.58 18.81 -9.26
CA PHE A 411 -4.30 17.56 -9.50
C PHE A 411 -4.92 16.94 -8.24
N ASP A 412 -4.20 16.96 -7.12
CA ASP A 412 -4.71 16.45 -5.84
C ASP A 412 -5.91 17.27 -5.35
N GLU A 413 -5.84 18.60 -5.45
CA GLU A 413 -6.96 19.49 -5.12
C GLU A 413 -8.17 19.24 -6.02
N LEU A 414 -7.93 19.06 -7.32
CA LEU A 414 -8.95 18.74 -8.30
C LEU A 414 -9.69 17.43 -7.95
N VAL A 415 -8.94 16.36 -7.63
CA VAL A 415 -9.51 15.07 -7.22
C VAL A 415 -10.35 15.23 -5.95
N LYS A 416 -9.81 15.88 -4.92
CA LYS A 416 -10.52 16.12 -3.65
C LYS A 416 -11.80 16.92 -3.84
N GLN A 417 -11.82 17.88 -4.77
CA GLN A 417 -13.02 18.65 -5.07
C GLN A 417 -14.09 17.78 -5.73
N VAL A 418 -13.72 16.90 -6.67
CA VAL A 418 -14.66 15.97 -7.31
C VAL A 418 -15.20 14.93 -6.32
N GLU A 419 -14.34 14.40 -5.44
CA GLU A 419 -14.72 13.38 -4.45
C GLU A 419 -15.73 13.87 -3.40
N ARG A 420 -15.84 15.19 -3.17
CA ARG A 420 -16.87 15.76 -2.28
C ARG A 420 -18.30 15.51 -2.80
N HIS A 421 -18.46 15.22 -4.09
CA HIS A 421 -19.76 15.01 -4.72
C HIS A 421 -19.89 13.54 -5.15
N ASP A 422 -20.37 12.68 -4.24
CA ASP A 422 -20.59 11.24 -4.49
C ASP A 422 -21.71 11.03 -5.51
N SER A 423 -21.35 11.09 -6.79
CA SER A 423 -22.26 10.99 -7.94
C SER A 423 -21.66 10.15 -9.06
N ASP A 424 -22.51 9.56 -9.90
CA ASP A 424 -22.09 8.87 -11.13
C ASP A 424 -21.28 9.78 -12.06
N LEU A 425 -21.59 11.09 -12.06
CA LEU A 425 -20.86 12.11 -12.81
C LEU A 425 -19.46 12.30 -12.23
N GLY A 426 -19.32 12.44 -10.91
CA GLY A 426 -18.04 12.55 -10.22
C GLY A 426 -17.11 11.37 -10.51
N ARG A 427 -17.63 10.14 -10.46
CA ARG A 427 -16.86 8.93 -10.82
C ARG A 427 -16.36 8.94 -12.28
N LYS A 428 -17.14 9.47 -13.22
CA LYS A 428 -16.71 9.62 -14.62
C LYS A 428 -15.65 10.71 -14.79
N ILE A 429 -15.78 11.81 -14.07
CA ILE A 429 -14.80 12.91 -14.06
C ILE A 429 -13.46 12.41 -13.49
N LEU A 430 -13.47 11.69 -12.36
CA LEU A 430 -12.25 11.14 -11.76
C LEU A 430 -11.46 10.24 -12.72
N LYS A 431 -12.14 9.40 -13.52
CA LYS A 431 -11.47 8.58 -14.54
C LYS A 431 -10.79 9.42 -15.62
N ARG A 432 -11.42 10.52 -16.04
CA ARG A 432 -10.86 11.45 -17.04
C ARG A 432 -9.69 12.24 -16.48
N VAL A 433 -9.80 12.70 -15.23
CA VAL A 433 -8.70 13.39 -14.53
C VAL A 433 -7.50 12.47 -14.34
N ALA A 434 -7.73 11.20 -13.98
CA ALA A 434 -6.64 10.22 -13.86
C ALA A 434 -5.90 10.03 -15.18
N LYS A 435 -6.64 9.84 -16.28
CA LYS A 435 -6.06 9.75 -17.63
C LYS A 435 -5.31 11.04 -18.02
N TRP A 436 -5.93 12.20 -17.80
CA TRP A 436 -5.31 13.49 -18.11
C TRP A 436 -3.98 13.70 -17.37
N ARG A 437 -3.91 13.24 -16.12
CA ARG A 437 -2.67 13.27 -15.33
C ARG A 437 -1.59 12.36 -15.89
N GLU A 438 -1.96 11.20 -16.46
CA GLU A 438 -1.01 10.30 -17.12
C GLU A 438 -0.49 10.89 -18.43
N ASP A 439 -1.36 11.53 -19.22
CA ASP A 439 -1.01 12.15 -20.51
C ASP A 439 -0.06 13.36 -20.35
N LEU A 440 0.06 13.92 -19.14
CA LEU A 440 0.90 15.08 -18.82
C LEU A 440 2.22 14.72 -18.10
N LYS A 441 2.45 13.44 -17.82
CA LYS A 441 3.75 12.92 -17.38
C LYS A 441 4.63 12.65 -18.57
#